data_AF-A0A2I0MLH3-F1
#
_entry.id   AF-A0A2I0MLH3-F1
#
_cell.length_a   1.000
_cell.length_b   1.000
_cell.length_c   1.000
_cell.angle_alpha   90.00
_cell.angle_beta   90.00
_cell.angle_gamma   90.00
#
_symmetry.space_group_name_H-M   'P 1'
#
loop_
_entity.id
_entity.type
_entity.pdbx_description
1 polymer ?
#
loop_
_entity_poly.entity_id
_entity_poly.type
_entity_poly.pdbx_seq_one_letter_code
_entity_poly.pdbx_strand_id
1 'polypeptide(L)'
;MVVNELRDNRVTRSLAGPSGSTFMESFWLEATDKIIESNYNPTLALNQLENKTKGKLQKKICQVVLDHFEKQYMVELGDTWTSVRDVLTYPLCWQYAILMNKFSPSAELESTLREKGCHPAFQGPLPYLPASLKCYIRRTPGRFPAQKHQAGKLKEYYLLNAASLLPVLALEVKDGEDVLDLCAAPGGKSVALLQCACPGQFHCNEYDELRSRWLKQTIESFIPDPLINLITVSKLDGRQIGDLKSESYDKVLVDAPCSNDRSWLFSSDIQQATHRLIQRKELSCLQFQLLRSAIKALRPGGSLVYSTCTLSKAENSDVINLILHSCSNVMPVDISEMAEALSQEFTFLTGTQQHELLVLPEKGRTWGPMYVAKLKKI
;
A
#
# COMPACT_ATOMS: atom_id res chain seq x y z
N MET A 1 -22.69 -2.84 66.13
CA MET A 1 -22.85 -1.54 65.45
C MET A 1 -22.05 -1.64 64.16
N VAL A 2 -22.65 -2.04 63.04
CA VAL A 2 -23.40 -1.18 62.08
C VAL A 2 -22.37 -0.36 61.25
N VAL A 3 -21.99 -0.78 60.02
CA VAL A 3 -22.59 -0.43 58.67
C VAL A 3 -21.80 0.77 58.05
N ASN A 4 -21.45 0.91 56.76
CA ASN A 4 -21.75 0.21 55.50
C ASN A 4 -20.74 0.57 54.38
N GLU A 5 -20.71 -0.32 53.39
CA GLU A 5 -20.58 -0.17 51.93
C GLU A 5 -20.42 1.23 51.29
N LEU A 6 -19.58 1.33 50.25
CA LEU A 6 -20.06 1.43 48.86
C LEU A 6 -18.94 1.09 47.85
N ARG A 7 -19.25 0.11 47.01
CA ARG A 7 -18.57 -0.23 45.75
C ARG A 7 -18.73 0.93 44.76
N ASP A 8 -17.71 1.20 43.95
CA ASP A 8 -17.98 1.50 42.55
C ASP A 8 -16.88 0.94 41.63
N ASN A 9 -17.34 0.06 40.75
CA ASN A 9 -16.57 -0.60 39.70
C ASN A 9 -16.40 0.38 38.54
N ARG A 10 -15.19 0.89 38.30
CA ARG A 10 -14.83 1.39 36.97
C ARG A 10 -13.95 0.39 36.25
N VAL A 11 -14.65 -0.45 35.49
CA VAL A 11 -14.14 -1.27 34.41
C VAL A 11 -13.27 -0.39 33.49
N THR A 12 -11.95 -0.55 33.56
CA THR A 12 -11.04 -0.09 32.53
C THR A 12 -11.28 -0.91 31.27
N ARG A 13 -12.11 -0.39 30.36
CA ARG A 13 -12.31 -0.96 29.02
C ARG A 13 -11.02 -0.75 28.22
N SER A 14 -10.27 -1.84 28.07
CA SER A 14 -9.29 -2.04 27.01
C SER A 14 -9.93 -1.75 25.65
N LEU A 15 -9.45 -0.71 24.96
CA LEU A 15 -9.75 -0.44 23.56
C LEU A 15 -8.71 -1.15 22.69
N ALA A 16 -8.69 -2.49 22.74
CA ALA A 16 -8.09 -3.31 21.70
C ALA A 16 -9.18 -3.55 20.64
N GLY A 17 -9.20 -2.73 19.60
CA GLY A 17 -10.09 -2.93 18.45
C GLY A 17 -9.71 -4.22 17.68
N PRO A 18 -10.68 -4.94 17.08
CA PRO A 18 -10.39 -6.11 16.28
C PRO A 18 -9.62 -5.70 15.02
N SER A 19 -8.51 -6.38 14.77
CA SER A 19 -7.60 -6.20 13.64
C SER A 19 -8.31 -6.41 12.30
N GLY A 20 -8.66 -5.31 11.64
CA GLY A 20 -9.32 -5.28 10.33
C GLY A 20 -8.38 -4.74 9.24
N SER A 21 -7.39 -5.53 8.81
CA SER A 21 -6.51 -5.19 7.67
C SER A 21 -6.01 -6.43 6.93
N THR A 22 -6.86 -7.44 6.81
CA THR A 22 -6.47 -8.82 6.47
C THR A 22 -7.07 -9.34 5.17
N PHE A 23 -7.11 -8.59 4.05
CA PHE A 23 -7.69 -9.20 2.82
C PHE A 23 -6.98 -9.02 1.48
N MET A 24 -6.11 -8.03 1.25
CA MET A 24 -5.32 -8.00 0.00
C MET A 24 -4.02 -8.81 0.05
N GLU A 25 -3.47 -9.04 1.25
CA GLU A 25 -2.17 -9.76 1.41
C GLU A 25 -2.29 -11.09 2.14
N SER A 26 -3.29 -11.25 3.00
CA SER A 26 -3.61 -12.53 3.68
C SER A 26 -3.91 -13.65 2.68
N PHE A 27 -4.47 -13.31 1.51
CA PHE A 27 -4.81 -14.31 0.49
C PHE A 27 -3.61 -14.84 -0.31
N TRP A 28 -2.41 -14.27 -0.14
CA TRP A 28 -1.19 -14.86 -0.71
C TRP A 28 -0.63 -15.99 0.16
N LEU A 29 -1.03 -16.08 1.44
CA LEU A 29 -0.61 -17.15 2.36
C LEU A 29 -1.64 -18.29 2.47
N GLU A 30 -2.93 -18.02 2.29
CA GLU A 30 -3.99 -19.04 2.46
C GLU A 30 -4.17 -20.03 1.29
N ALA A 31 -3.43 -19.87 0.18
CA ALA A 31 -3.52 -20.77 -0.98
C ALA A 31 -2.51 -21.93 -0.95
N THR A 32 -1.89 -22.25 0.19
CA THR A 32 -0.81 -23.23 0.26
C THR A 32 -0.87 -24.11 1.48
N ASP A 33 -1.91 -24.95 1.58
CA ASP A 33 -1.84 -26.15 2.42
C ASP A 33 -2.30 -27.39 1.66
N LYS A 34 -1.46 -28.42 1.76
CA LYS A 34 -1.53 -29.80 1.24
C LYS A 34 -1.30 -30.00 -0.25
N ILE A 35 -0.12 -30.56 -0.58
CA ILE A 35 0.06 -31.95 -1.07
C ILE A 35 1.57 -32.26 -1.07
N ILE A 36 1.93 -33.35 -0.39
CA ILE A 36 3.27 -33.96 -0.36
C ILE A 36 3.44 -34.88 -1.59
N GLU A 37 4.65 -34.82 -2.16
CA GLU A 37 5.38 -35.77 -3.04
C GLU A 37 4.60 -36.65 -4.04
N SER A 38 4.90 -36.48 -5.34
CA SER A 38 5.68 -37.46 -6.13
C SER A 38 5.66 -37.13 -7.64
N ASN A 39 6.83 -37.28 -8.26
CA ASN A 39 7.14 -37.38 -9.70
C ASN A 39 6.63 -36.28 -10.66
N TYR A 40 7.58 -35.44 -11.05
CA TYR A 40 7.49 -34.25 -11.87
C TYR A 40 7.20 -34.56 -13.35
N ASN A 41 6.06 -34.08 -13.87
CA ASN A 41 5.82 -33.94 -15.31
C ASN A 41 5.07 -32.59 -15.58
N PRO A 42 5.74 -31.57 -16.14
CA PRO A 42 5.25 -30.18 -16.14
C PRO A 42 3.94 -29.93 -16.89
N THR A 43 3.65 -30.75 -17.90
CA THR A 43 2.56 -30.50 -18.86
C THR A 43 1.20 -31.03 -18.39
N LEU A 44 1.18 -32.08 -17.56
CA LEU A 44 -0.06 -32.63 -16.97
C LEU A 44 -0.54 -31.84 -15.73
N ALA A 45 0.39 -31.21 -15.01
CA ALA A 45 0.07 -30.43 -13.82
C ALA A 45 -0.71 -29.14 -14.14
N LEU A 46 -0.52 -28.57 -15.33
CA LEU A 46 -1.19 -27.35 -15.78
C LEU A 46 -2.67 -27.59 -16.14
N ASN A 47 -2.98 -28.67 -16.88
CA ASN A 47 -4.36 -29.00 -17.24
C ASN A 47 -5.22 -29.48 -16.05
N GLN A 48 -4.58 -30.09 -15.03
CA GLN A 48 -5.28 -30.41 -13.77
C GLN A 48 -5.51 -29.17 -12.88
N LEU A 49 -4.70 -28.11 -13.03
CA LEU A 49 -4.86 -26.84 -12.31
C LEU A 49 -6.07 -26.05 -12.82
N GLU A 50 -6.33 -26.07 -14.12
CA GLU A 50 -7.50 -25.40 -14.73
C GLU A 50 -8.83 -26.02 -14.29
N ASN A 51 -8.89 -27.35 -14.12
CA ASN A 51 -10.11 -28.01 -13.68
C ASN A 51 -10.34 -27.94 -12.15
N LYS A 52 -9.29 -27.80 -11.34
CA LYS A 52 -9.41 -27.65 -9.87
C LYS A 52 -9.68 -26.21 -9.41
N THR A 53 -9.61 -25.21 -10.29
CA THR A 53 -9.87 -23.80 -9.92
C THR A 53 -11.36 -23.44 -9.80
N LYS A 54 -12.28 -24.32 -10.20
CA LYS A 54 -13.74 -24.08 -10.12
C LYS A 54 -14.32 -24.00 -8.69
N GLY A 55 -13.53 -24.33 -7.65
CA GLY A 55 -13.98 -24.35 -6.25
C GLY A 55 -13.47 -23.23 -5.34
N LYS A 56 -12.69 -22.25 -5.84
CA LYS A 56 -12.20 -21.14 -4.99
C LYS A 56 -13.27 -20.08 -4.80
N LEU A 57 -13.57 -19.73 -3.54
CA LEU A 57 -14.54 -18.70 -3.13
C LEU A 57 -14.49 -17.50 -4.07
N GLN A 58 -15.53 -17.32 -4.89
CA GLN A 58 -15.67 -16.15 -5.73
C GLN A 58 -15.80 -14.94 -4.79
N LYS A 59 -14.98 -13.89 -5.02
CA LYS A 59 -15.01 -12.67 -4.19
C LYS A 59 -16.43 -12.11 -4.19
N LYS A 60 -17.14 -12.29 -3.07
CA LYS A 60 -18.52 -11.82 -2.91
C LYS A 60 -18.49 -10.35 -2.50
N ILE A 61 -19.20 -9.52 -3.25
CA ILE A 61 -19.37 -8.11 -2.92
C ILE A 61 -20.18 -8.00 -1.63
N CYS A 62 -19.69 -7.18 -0.70
CA CYS A 62 -20.40 -6.82 0.51
C CYS A 62 -21.34 -5.64 0.22
N GLN A 63 -22.64 -5.91 0.09
CA GLN A 63 -23.61 -4.90 -0.30
C GLN A 63 -23.65 -3.71 0.66
N VAL A 64 -23.50 -3.95 1.97
CA VAL A 64 -23.48 -2.88 2.99
C VAL A 64 -22.33 -1.89 2.76
N VAL A 65 -21.16 -2.38 2.35
CA VAL A 65 -20.02 -1.51 2.01
C VAL A 65 -20.25 -0.79 0.70
N LEU A 66 -20.78 -1.50 -0.31
CA LEU A 66 -21.08 -0.90 -1.61
C LEU A 66 -22.12 0.22 -1.47
N ASP A 67 -23.21 0.02 -0.73
CA ASP A 67 -24.25 1.03 -0.48
C ASP A 67 -23.70 2.27 0.23
N HIS A 68 -22.78 2.05 1.18
CA HIS A 68 -22.08 3.15 1.85
C HIS A 68 -21.19 3.94 0.87
N PHE A 69 -20.42 3.24 0.04
CA PHE A 69 -19.57 3.85 -0.98
C PHE A 69 -20.39 4.58 -2.05
N GLU A 70 -21.52 4.02 -2.49
CA GLU A 70 -22.46 4.68 -3.40
C GLU A 70 -22.90 6.03 -2.82
N LYS A 71 -23.40 6.05 -1.59
CA LYS A 71 -23.88 7.29 -0.95
C LYS A 71 -22.77 8.35 -0.83
N GLN A 72 -21.56 7.93 -0.48
CA GLN A 72 -20.45 8.86 -0.27
C GLN A 72 -19.84 9.32 -1.59
N TYR A 73 -19.44 8.39 -2.45
CA TYR A 73 -18.65 8.70 -3.64
C TYR A 73 -19.47 9.25 -4.81
N MET A 74 -20.79 9.04 -4.85
CA MET A 74 -21.64 9.83 -5.74
C MET A 74 -21.56 11.33 -5.44
N VAL A 75 -21.39 11.71 -4.17
CA VAL A 75 -21.25 13.12 -3.77
C VAL A 75 -19.83 13.62 -4.02
N GLU A 76 -18.82 12.81 -3.68
CA GLU A 76 -17.41 13.24 -3.77
C GLU A 76 -16.85 13.22 -5.21
N LEU A 77 -17.26 12.25 -6.04
CA LEU A 77 -16.70 12.04 -7.38
C LEU A 77 -17.69 12.34 -8.51
N GLY A 78 -18.97 12.57 -8.19
CA GLY A 78 -20.03 12.80 -9.17
C GLY A 78 -20.16 11.66 -10.18
N ASP A 79 -20.29 12.01 -11.46
CA ASP A 79 -20.48 11.06 -12.56
C ASP A 79 -19.31 10.06 -12.70
N THR A 80 -18.10 10.46 -12.27
CA THR A 80 -16.89 9.62 -12.32
C THR A 80 -17.01 8.38 -11.44
N TRP A 81 -17.85 8.42 -10.39
CA TRP A 81 -18.03 7.28 -9.49
C TRP A 81 -18.52 6.04 -10.24
N THR A 82 -19.40 6.20 -11.22
CA THR A 82 -20.00 5.06 -11.94
C THR A 82 -18.93 4.19 -12.61
N SER A 83 -17.98 4.81 -13.32
CA SER A 83 -16.91 4.08 -14.00
C SER A 83 -15.92 3.43 -13.01
N VAL A 84 -15.60 4.15 -11.92
CA VAL A 84 -14.74 3.66 -10.84
C VAL A 84 -15.35 2.44 -10.14
N ARG A 85 -16.64 2.53 -9.78
CA ARG A 85 -17.40 1.46 -9.15
C ARG A 85 -17.42 0.20 -10.01
N ASP A 86 -17.64 0.34 -11.31
CA ASP A 86 -17.69 -0.80 -12.24
C ASP A 86 -16.37 -1.57 -12.26
N VAL A 87 -15.22 -0.90 -12.11
CA VAL A 87 -13.90 -1.54 -12.00
C VAL A 87 -13.70 -2.14 -10.61
N LEU A 88 -14.07 -1.41 -9.56
CA LEU A 88 -13.92 -1.86 -8.17
C LEU A 88 -14.78 -3.11 -7.86
N THR A 89 -15.97 -3.21 -8.46
CA THR A 89 -16.89 -4.34 -8.26
C THR A 89 -16.59 -5.54 -9.16
N TYR A 90 -15.63 -5.43 -10.09
CA TYR A 90 -15.27 -6.50 -11.02
C TYR A 90 -13.79 -6.96 -10.88
N PRO A 91 -13.45 -7.81 -9.89
CA PRO A 91 -12.08 -8.25 -9.64
C PRO A 91 -11.34 -8.94 -10.77
N LEU A 92 -12.05 -9.45 -11.77
CA LEU A 92 -11.45 -10.16 -12.89
C LEU A 92 -10.76 -9.22 -13.87
N CYS A 93 -11.08 -7.92 -13.87
CA CYS A 93 -10.37 -6.93 -14.69
C CYS A 93 -9.12 -6.38 -14.01
N TRP A 94 -8.88 -6.69 -12.75
CA TRP A 94 -7.78 -6.10 -11.98
C TRP A 94 -6.42 -6.51 -12.53
N GLN A 95 -5.59 -5.51 -12.78
CA GLN A 95 -4.23 -5.67 -13.25
C GLN A 95 -3.23 -5.73 -12.09
N TYR A 96 -2.08 -6.32 -12.38
CA TYR A 96 -0.92 -6.39 -11.51
C TYR A 96 0.31 -5.97 -12.30
N ALA A 97 1.15 -5.18 -11.66
CA ALA A 97 2.46 -4.81 -12.15
C ALA A 97 3.50 -5.78 -11.61
N ILE A 98 4.54 -6.03 -12.40
CA ILE A 98 5.69 -6.85 -12.06
C ILE A 98 6.86 -5.91 -11.77
N LEU A 99 7.13 -5.65 -10.50
CA LEU A 99 8.32 -4.93 -10.06
C LEU A 99 9.49 -5.92 -10.01
N MET A 100 10.50 -5.72 -10.84
CA MET A 100 11.68 -6.57 -10.87
C MET A 100 12.54 -6.32 -9.63
N ASN A 101 13.18 -7.37 -9.14
CA ASN A 101 14.16 -7.27 -8.08
C ASN A 101 15.56 -7.04 -8.67
N LYS A 102 16.11 -5.85 -8.52
CA LYS A 102 17.47 -5.51 -8.96
C LYS A 102 18.55 -6.37 -8.29
N PHE A 103 18.26 -6.93 -7.12
CA PHE A 103 19.16 -7.82 -6.38
C PHE A 103 19.09 -9.29 -6.85
N SER A 104 18.13 -9.62 -7.72
CA SER A 104 18.00 -10.94 -8.34
C SER A 104 17.65 -10.76 -9.84
N PRO A 105 18.58 -10.22 -10.64
CA PRO A 105 18.32 -9.92 -12.04
C PRO A 105 18.11 -11.20 -12.85
N SER A 106 17.13 -11.18 -13.75
CA SER A 106 16.75 -12.33 -14.57
C SER A 106 16.43 -11.88 -16.00
N ALA A 107 17.41 -12.04 -16.91
CA ALA A 107 17.24 -11.65 -18.31
C ALA A 107 16.19 -12.52 -19.04
N GLU A 108 16.11 -13.80 -18.68
CA GLU A 108 15.11 -14.74 -19.19
C GLU A 108 13.69 -14.29 -18.82
N LEU A 109 13.49 -13.87 -17.57
CA LEU A 109 12.22 -13.33 -17.11
C LEU A 109 11.85 -12.04 -17.86
N GLU A 110 12.80 -11.12 -18.06
CA GLU A 110 12.54 -9.89 -18.82
C GLU A 110 12.16 -10.19 -20.29
N SER A 111 12.79 -11.18 -20.95
CA SER A 111 12.40 -11.64 -22.29
C SER A 111 10.97 -12.21 -22.28
N THR A 112 10.68 -13.09 -21.32
CA THR A 112 9.36 -13.70 -21.14
C THR A 112 8.26 -12.66 -20.93
N LEU A 113 8.54 -11.60 -20.16
CA LEU A 113 7.60 -10.51 -19.93
C LEU A 113 7.28 -9.77 -21.24
N ARG A 114 8.30 -9.47 -22.05
CA ARG A 114 8.12 -8.81 -23.37
C ARG A 114 7.32 -9.68 -24.32
N GLU A 115 7.62 -10.97 -24.42
CA GLU A 115 6.88 -11.95 -25.23
C GLU A 115 5.41 -12.05 -24.80
N LYS A 116 5.13 -11.91 -23.50
CA LYS A 116 3.76 -11.87 -22.94
C LYS A 116 3.06 -10.51 -23.12
N GLY A 117 3.64 -9.58 -23.88
CA GLY A 117 3.10 -8.26 -24.16
C GLY A 117 3.20 -7.28 -22.99
N CYS A 118 4.06 -7.55 -22.01
CA CYS A 118 4.33 -6.60 -20.94
C CYS A 118 5.30 -5.52 -21.43
N HIS A 119 5.09 -4.29 -20.96
CA HIS A 119 5.91 -3.13 -21.28
C HIS A 119 6.24 -2.35 -20.00
N PRO A 120 7.30 -1.53 -19.99
CA PRO A 120 7.61 -0.71 -18.83
C PRO A 120 6.43 0.16 -18.39
N ALA A 121 6.17 0.20 -17.09
CA ALA A 121 5.06 0.94 -16.47
C ALA A 121 5.24 2.47 -16.52
N PHE A 122 6.49 2.91 -16.63
CA PHE A 122 6.86 4.30 -16.64
C PHE A 122 7.68 4.52 -17.92
N GLN A 123 7.08 5.21 -18.89
CA GLN A 123 7.68 5.56 -20.17
C GLN A 123 7.53 7.07 -20.35
N GLY A 124 8.65 7.79 -20.40
CA GLY A 124 8.67 9.24 -20.54
C GLY A 124 9.70 9.90 -19.62
N PRO A 125 9.98 11.19 -19.83
CA PRO A 125 10.87 11.97 -18.98
C PRO A 125 10.14 12.30 -17.67
N LEU A 126 9.97 11.30 -16.80
CA LEU A 126 9.72 11.59 -15.39
C LEU A 126 10.99 12.27 -14.85
N PRO A 127 10.90 13.49 -14.27
CA PRO A 127 12.06 14.24 -13.80
C PRO A 127 12.96 13.42 -12.84
N TYR A 128 12.37 12.45 -12.14
CA TYR A 128 13.02 11.65 -11.10
C TYR A 128 12.75 10.14 -11.19
N LEU A 129 12.63 9.54 -12.39
CA LEU A 129 12.55 8.07 -12.48
C LEU A 129 13.93 7.41 -12.21
N PRO A 130 14.09 6.60 -11.16
CA PRO A 130 15.37 5.95 -10.88
C PRO A 130 15.69 4.93 -11.98
N ALA A 131 16.90 5.00 -12.55
CA ALA A 131 17.33 4.11 -13.62
C ALA A 131 17.32 2.61 -13.23
N SER A 132 17.45 2.32 -11.93
CA SER A 132 17.39 0.96 -11.39
C SER A 132 15.97 0.40 -11.26
N LEU A 133 14.93 1.26 -11.27
CA LEU A 133 13.55 0.82 -11.09
C LEU A 133 13.02 0.23 -12.40
N LYS A 134 12.89 -1.11 -12.43
CA LYS A 134 12.24 -1.81 -13.53
C LYS A 134 10.89 -2.34 -13.08
N CYS A 135 9.82 -1.80 -13.66
CA CYS A 135 8.47 -2.28 -13.45
C CYS A 135 7.75 -2.50 -14.78
N TYR A 136 7.13 -3.65 -14.95
CA TYR A 136 6.42 -4.03 -16.17
C TYR A 136 4.92 -4.17 -15.91
N ILE A 137 4.11 -3.69 -16.84
CA ILE A 137 2.64 -3.78 -16.83
C ILE A 137 2.12 -4.41 -18.11
N ARG A 138 0.86 -4.85 -18.06
CA ARG A 138 0.14 -5.37 -19.22
C ARG A 138 -1.28 -4.82 -19.24
N ARG A 139 -1.74 -4.38 -20.42
CA ARG A 139 -3.11 -3.84 -20.61
C ARG A 139 -4.20 -4.90 -20.45
N THR A 140 -3.88 -6.14 -20.80
CA THR A 140 -4.82 -7.25 -20.62
C THR A 140 -4.73 -7.81 -19.20
N PRO A 141 -5.88 -7.96 -18.51
CA PRO A 141 -5.93 -8.64 -17.23
C PRO A 141 -5.37 -10.05 -17.34
N GLY A 142 -4.67 -10.48 -16.30
CA GLY A 142 -4.29 -11.88 -16.15
C GLY A 142 -3.30 -12.05 -15.03
N ARG A 143 -3.12 -13.29 -14.61
CA ARG A 143 -2.29 -13.61 -13.45
C ARG A 143 -0.87 -13.88 -13.89
N PHE A 144 0.07 -13.24 -13.20
CA PHE A 144 1.45 -13.70 -13.14
C PHE A 144 1.58 -14.57 -11.88
N PRO A 145 2.34 -15.69 -11.92
CA PRO A 145 2.52 -16.51 -10.73
C PRO A 145 3.16 -15.68 -9.61
N ALA A 146 2.72 -15.86 -8.37
CA ALA A 146 3.46 -15.32 -7.23
C ALA A 146 4.57 -16.28 -6.82
N GLN A 147 5.73 -15.73 -6.48
CA GLN A 147 6.83 -16.50 -5.91
C GLN A 147 6.63 -16.61 -4.39
N LYS A 148 6.70 -17.83 -3.86
CA LYS A 148 6.65 -18.08 -2.42
C LYS A 148 7.96 -17.65 -1.77
N HIS A 149 7.89 -17.23 -0.51
CA HIS A 149 9.09 -17.01 0.29
C HIS A 149 9.85 -18.35 0.44
N GLN A 150 11.17 -18.29 0.27
CA GLN A 150 12.10 -19.39 0.50
C GLN A 150 13.34 -18.81 1.16
N ALA A 151 13.68 -19.29 2.36
CA ALA A 151 14.84 -18.81 3.09
C ALA A 151 16.12 -18.96 2.25
N GLY A 152 16.95 -17.90 2.21
CA GLY A 152 18.20 -17.87 1.45
C GLY A 152 18.05 -17.72 -0.07
N LYS A 153 16.81 -17.60 -0.60
CA LYS A 153 16.57 -17.39 -2.03
C LYS A 153 15.76 -16.13 -2.27
N LEU A 154 16.40 -15.16 -2.94
CA LEU A 154 15.72 -13.96 -3.38
C LEU A 154 14.70 -14.26 -4.48
N LYS A 155 13.58 -13.54 -4.43
CA LYS A 155 12.56 -13.49 -5.48
C LYS A 155 13.04 -12.57 -6.59
N GLU A 156 12.67 -12.92 -7.81
CA GLU A 156 13.02 -12.18 -9.03
C GLU A 156 12.11 -10.96 -9.24
N TYR A 157 10.89 -10.99 -8.67
CA TYR A 157 9.91 -9.90 -8.83
C TYR A 157 8.86 -9.88 -7.71
N TYR A 158 8.26 -8.70 -7.53
CA TYR A 158 7.13 -8.44 -6.65
C TYR A 158 5.90 -8.09 -7.49
N LEU A 159 4.74 -8.66 -7.14
CA LEU A 159 3.46 -8.34 -7.78
C LEU A 159 2.70 -7.30 -6.95
N LEU A 160 2.35 -6.17 -7.55
CA LEU A 160 1.68 -5.06 -6.87
C LEU A 160 0.68 -4.34 -7.78
N ASN A 161 -0.12 -3.46 -7.19
CA ASN A 161 -0.82 -2.42 -7.95
C ASN A 161 0.21 -1.38 -8.40
N ALA A 162 0.29 -1.06 -9.70
CA ALA A 162 1.28 -0.10 -10.22
C ALA A 162 1.20 1.26 -9.52
N ALA A 163 0.00 1.69 -9.11
CA ALA A 163 -0.20 2.97 -8.44
C ALA A 163 0.53 3.03 -7.09
N SER A 164 0.81 1.90 -6.44
CA SER A 164 1.58 1.85 -5.20
C SER A 164 3.05 2.30 -5.36
N LEU A 165 3.53 2.47 -6.59
CA LEU A 165 4.86 3.04 -6.86
C LEU A 165 4.85 4.56 -6.88
N LEU A 166 3.70 5.22 -7.08
CA LEU A 166 3.63 6.69 -7.15
C LEU A 166 4.08 7.36 -5.83
N PRO A 167 3.67 6.90 -4.63
CA PRO A 167 4.18 7.46 -3.38
C PRO A 167 5.71 7.32 -3.24
N VAL A 168 6.26 6.20 -3.71
CA VAL A 168 7.70 5.91 -3.64
C VAL A 168 8.47 6.83 -4.58
N LEU A 169 7.98 6.99 -5.82
CA LEU A 169 8.56 7.89 -6.80
C LEU A 169 8.47 9.35 -6.36
N ALA A 170 7.34 9.77 -5.78
CA ALA A 170 7.14 11.14 -5.31
C ALA A 170 8.06 11.50 -4.14
N LEU A 171 8.48 10.52 -3.34
CA LEU A 171 9.38 10.74 -2.21
C LEU A 171 10.80 11.11 -2.64
N GLU A 172 11.22 10.68 -3.84
CA GLU A 172 12.51 11.00 -4.46
C GLU A 172 13.69 10.74 -3.51
N VAL A 173 13.73 9.53 -2.96
CA VAL A 173 14.82 9.10 -2.09
C VAL A 173 16.12 9.05 -2.87
N LYS A 174 17.19 9.57 -2.28
CA LYS A 174 18.55 9.50 -2.80
C LYS A 174 19.40 8.54 -1.98
N ASP A 175 20.45 8.02 -2.61
CA ASP A 175 21.40 7.15 -1.93
C ASP A 175 22.03 7.85 -0.73
N GLY A 176 22.14 7.13 0.39
CA GLY A 176 22.70 7.62 1.65
C GLY A 176 21.73 8.43 2.53
N GLU A 177 20.52 8.77 2.07
CA GLU A 177 19.52 9.43 2.92
C GLU A 177 18.96 8.48 3.99
N ASP A 178 18.63 9.03 5.15
CA ASP A 178 17.94 8.30 6.23
C ASP A 178 16.43 8.32 5.98
N VAL A 179 15.82 7.13 5.92
CA VAL A 179 14.45 6.95 5.46
C VAL A 179 13.61 6.21 6.50
N LEU A 180 12.39 6.69 6.71
CA LEU A 180 11.37 6.03 7.51
C LEU A 180 10.17 5.64 6.65
N ASP A 181 9.82 4.36 6.64
CA ASP A 181 8.51 3.85 6.23
C ASP A 181 7.68 3.60 7.49
N LEU A 182 6.75 4.51 7.79
CA LEU A 182 6.09 4.56 9.10
C LEU A 182 5.07 3.44 9.31
N CYS A 183 4.51 2.92 8.21
CA CYS A 183 3.44 1.91 8.17
C CYS A 183 3.76 0.88 7.08
N ALA A 184 4.89 0.20 7.25
CA ALA A 184 5.60 -0.46 6.17
C ALA A 184 4.96 -1.77 5.70
N ALA A 185 4.16 -2.45 6.52
CA ALA A 185 3.73 -3.79 6.15
C ALA A 185 2.72 -3.78 4.98
N PRO A 186 2.82 -4.76 4.08
CA PRO A 186 3.62 -5.99 4.18
C PRO A 186 5.02 -5.83 3.59
N GLY A 187 5.41 -4.61 3.20
CA GLY A 187 6.73 -4.29 2.66
C GLY A 187 6.79 -4.03 1.16
N GLY A 188 5.66 -4.00 0.43
CA GLY A 188 5.69 -3.77 -1.02
C GLY A 188 6.29 -2.41 -1.41
N LYS A 189 5.91 -1.34 -0.70
CA LYS A 189 6.48 0.00 -0.90
C LYS A 189 7.92 0.08 -0.37
N SER A 190 8.23 -0.59 0.73
CA SER A 190 9.59 -0.66 1.26
C SER A 190 10.55 -1.37 0.30
N VAL A 191 10.13 -2.48 -0.32
CA VAL A 191 10.87 -3.16 -1.38
C VAL A 191 11.04 -2.24 -2.59
N ALA A 192 9.97 -1.56 -3.04
CA ALA A 192 10.04 -0.63 -4.15
C ALA A 192 11.02 0.53 -3.89
N LEU A 193 11.05 1.07 -2.67
CA LEU A 193 12.00 2.11 -2.26
C LEU A 193 13.44 1.61 -2.37
N LEU A 194 13.71 0.38 -1.91
CA LEU A 194 15.02 -0.27 -2.06
C LEU A 194 15.36 -0.63 -3.51
N GLN A 195 14.38 -0.74 -4.42
CA GLN A 195 14.64 -0.83 -5.85
C GLN A 195 15.07 0.53 -6.43
N CYS A 196 14.57 1.64 -5.88
CA CYS A 196 14.84 3.00 -6.34
C CYS A 196 16.20 3.55 -5.87
N ALA A 197 16.57 3.29 -4.62
CA ALA A 197 17.75 3.88 -3.98
C ALA A 197 18.40 2.92 -2.97
N CYS A 198 19.53 3.32 -2.41
CA CYS A 198 20.25 2.67 -1.31
C CYS A 198 20.28 3.62 -0.10
N PRO A 199 19.27 3.58 0.79
CA PRO A 199 19.24 4.42 1.99
C PRO A 199 20.46 4.22 2.91
N GLY A 200 20.85 5.26 3.64
CA GLY A 200 21.88 5.19 4.68
C GLY A 200 21.41 4.37 5.89
N GLN A 201 20.26 4.75 6.44
CA GLN A 201 19.45 3.94 7.35
C GLN A 201 18.05 3.81 6.81
N PHE A 202 17.48 2.61 6.83
CA PHE A 202 16.09 2.39 6.45
C PHE A 202 15.28 1.80 7.59
N HIS A 203 14.36 2.59 8.13
CA HIS A 203 13.50 2.17 9.22
C HIS A 203 12.12 1.80 8.70
N CYS A 204 11.76 0.51 8.76
CA CYS A 204 10.45 0.00 8.41
C CYS A 204 9.65 -0.31 9.70
N ASN A 205 8.66 0.51 10.02
CA ASN A 205 7.82 0.30 11.19
C ASN A 205 6.48 -0.36 10.83
N GLU A 206 6.07 -1.37 11.59
CA GLU A 206 4.71 -1.90 11.53
C GLU A 206 4.19 -2.22 12.94
N TYR A 207 3.07 -1.61 13.32
CA TYR A 207 2.48 -1.78 14.64
C TYR A 207 1.88 -3.19 14.87
N ASP A 208 1.23 -3.76 13.86
CA ASP A 208 0.56 -5.06 14.00
C ASP A 208 1.56 -6.23 13.95
N GLU A 209 1.44 -7.16 14.90
CA GLU A 209 2.36 -8.30 15.02
C GLU A 209 2.36 -9.23 13.81
N LEU A 210 1.16 -9.55 13.28
CA LEU A 210 1.02 -10.46 12.15
C LEU A 210 1.59 -9.82 10.88
N ARG A 211 1.25 -8.56 10.64
CA ARG A 211 1.75 -7.80 9.50
C ARG A 211 3.25 -7.55 9.59
N SER A 212 3.80 -7.33 10.78
CA SER A 212 5.24 -7.21 11.00
C SER A 212 5.99 -8.49 10.62
N ARG A 213 5.39 -9.67 10.88
CA ARG A 213 5.96 -10.95 10.40
C ARG A 213 5.96 -11.03 8.87
N TRP A 214 4.89 -10.58 8.20
CA TRP A 214 4.86 -10.53 6.74
C TRP A 214 5.88 -9.54 6.16
N LEU A 215 6.06 -8.39 6.80
CA LEU A 215 7.08 -7.42 6.44
C LEU A 215 8.48 -8.02 6.49
N LYS A 216 8.83 -8.71 7.57
CA LYS A 216 10.12 -9.40 7.70
C LYS A 216 10.33 -10.45 6.60
N GLN A 217 9.33 -11.31 6.38
CA GLN A 217 9.38 -12.31 5.30
C GLN A 217 9.53 -11.68 3.91
N THR A 218 8.88 -10.53 3.68
CA THR A 218 9.04 -9.77 2.44
C THR A 218 10.46 -9.24 2.30
N ILE A 219 11.01 -8.58 3.33
CA ILE A 219 12.39 -8.08 3.30
C ILE A 219 13.38 -9.22 3.03
N GLU A 220 13.28 -10.34 3.76
CA GLU A 220 14.11 -11.53 3.55
C GLU A 220 13.96 -12.14 2.14
N SER A 221 12.80 -11.98 1.51
CA SER A 221 12.55 -12.50 0.16
C SER A 221 13.16 -11.64 -0.95
N PHE A 222 13.48 -10.38 -0.69
CA PHE A 222 13.86 -9.43 -1.75
C PHE A 222 15.23 -8.80 -1.54
N ILE A 223 15.69 -8.70 -0.29
CA ILE A 223 16.88 -7.95 0.06
C ILE A 223 18.00 -8.91 0.46
N PRO A 224 19.20 -8.81 -0.14
CA PRO A 224 20.33 -9.67 0.20
C PRO A 224 20.93 -9.32 1.56
N ASP A 225 21.50 -10.30 2.25
CA ASP A 225 22.07 -10.19 3.60
C ASP A 225 22.97 -8.96 3.85
N PRO A 226 23.87 -8.53 2.93
CA PRO A 226 24.71 -7.36 3.15
C PRO A 226 23.92 -6.06 3.37
N LEU A 227 22.71 -5.97 2.81
CA LEU A 227 21.85 -4.78 2.92
C LEU A 227 20.85 -4.88 4.08
N ILE A 228 20.60 -6.07 4.63
CA ILE A 228 19.68 -6.26 5.75
C ILE A 228 20.13 -5.46 6.98
N ASN A 229 21.44 -5.31 7.19
CA ASN A 229 21.99 -4.55 8.32
C ASN A 229 21.65 -3.05 8.27
N LEU A 230 21.29 -2.52 7.11
CA LEU A 230 20.84 -1.12 6.97
C LEU A 230 19.34 -0.97 7.25
N ILE A 231 18.61 -2.08 7.38
CA ILE A 231 17.15 -2.10 7.55
C ILE A 231 16.81 -2.42 9.00
N THR A 232 16.22 -1.46 9.69
CA THR A 232 15.60 -1.66 11.00
C THR A 232 14.14 -1.97 10.82
N VAL A 233 13.67 -3.11 11.34
CA VAL A 233 12.23 -3.43 11.41
C VAL A 233 11.73 -3.30 12.85
N SER A 234 10.82 -2.36 13.12
CA SER A 234 10.26 -2.12 14.45
C SER A 234 8.76 -2.42 14.54
N LYS A 235 8.30 -2.59 15.78
CA LYS A 235 6.89 -2.73 16.14
C LYS A 235 6.49 -1.66 17.14
N LEU A 236 6.53 -0.41 16.69
CA LEU A 236 6.21 0.76 17.52
C LEU A 236 4.87 1.36 17.08
N ASP A 237 4.20 2.03 18.00
CA ASP A 237 3.11 2.92 17.64
C ASP A 237 3.68 4.08 16.82
N GLY A 238 3.29 4.16 15.54
CA GLY A 238 3.78 5.18 14.62
C GLY A 238 3.53 6.60 15.10
N ARG A 239 2.52 6.81 15.97
CA ARG A 239 2.20 8.11 16.58
C ARG A 239 3.27 8.60 17.56
N GLN A 240 4.15 7.72 18.03
CA GLN A 240 5.18 8.03 19.02
C GLN A 240 6.58 8.15 18.41
N ILE A 241 6.77 7.72 17.15
CA ILE A 241 8.10 7.72 16.51
C ILE A 241 8.70 9.12 16.42
N GLY A 242 7.89 10.15 16.15
CA GLY A 242 8.35 11.54 16.15
C GLY A 242 8.94 12.01 17.48
N ASP A 243 8.44 11.49 18.60
CA ASP A 243 8.98 11.81 19.93
C ASP A 243 10.26 11.02 20.22
N LEU A 244 10.31 9.76 19.78
CA LEU A 244 11.45 8.86 19.99
C LEU A 244 12.66 9.18 19.10
N LYS A 245 12.39 9.65 17.87
CA LYS A 245 13.36 9.86 16.79
C LYS A 245 13.08 11.20 16.11
N SER A 246 13.05 12.26 16.92
CA SER A 246 12.85 13.63 16.42
C SER A 246 13.93 14.00 15.42
N GLU A 247 13.52 14.61 14.31
CA GLU A 247 14.42 15.17 13.28
C GLU A 247 15.55 14.22 12.86
N SER A 248 15.22 12.93 12.73
CA SER A 248 16.18 11.87 12.49
C SER A 248 16.21 11.39 11.04
N TYR A 249 15.20 11.70 10.23
CA TYR A 249 15.08 11.20 8.86
C TYR A 249 15.07 12.34 7.84
N ASP A 250 15.68 12.10 6.68
CA ASP A 250 15.63 13.00 5.52
C ASP A 250 14.34 12.80 4.72
N LYS A 251 13.82 11.56 4.71
CA LYS A 251 12.62 11.15 3.97
C LYS A 251 11.69 10.32 4.85
N VAL A 252 10.39 10.62 4.79
CA VAL A 252 9.38 9.82 5.50
C VAL A 252 8.23 9.44 4.55
N LEU A 253 7.94 8.14 4.45
CA LEU A 253 6.76 7.60 3.80
C LEU A 253 5.70 7.28 4.86
N VAL A 254 4.50 7.81 4.68
CA VAL A 254 3.32 7.52 5.50
C VAL A 254 2.25 6.91 4.60
N ASP A 255 2.36 5.60 4.35
CA ASP A 255 1.31 4.81 3.71
C ASP A 255 0.27 4.39 4.75
N ALA A 256 -0.68 5.28 5.01
CA ALA A 256 -1.46 5.20 6.23
C ALA A 256 -2.52 4.07 6.18
N PRO A 257 -2.82 3.44 7.33
CA PRO A 257 -3.97 2.56 7.44
C PRO A 257 -5.24 3.33 7.07
N CYS A 258 -6.02 2.79 6.14
CA CYS A 258 -7.18 3.42 5.55
C CYS A 258 -8.28 2.40 5.24
N SER A 259 -9.42 2.87 4.74
CA SER A 259 -10.55 1.99 4.38
C SER A 259 -10.27 1.04 3.22
N ASN A 260 -9.11 1.11 2.56
CA ASN A 260 -8.65 0.18 1.52
C ASN A 260 -9.81 -0.32 0.63
N ASP A 261 -10.42 0.60 -0.11
CA ASP A 261 -11.78 0.45 -0.65
C ASP A 261 -11.92 -0.82 -1.50
N ARG A 262 -10.88 -1.13 -2.28
CA ARG A 262 -10.81 -2.32 -3.11
C ARG A 262 -10.90 -3.61 -2.28
N SER A 263 -10.31 -3.62 -1.09
CA SER A 263 -10.36 -4.75 -0.17
C SER A 263 -11.66 -4.78 0.64
N TRP A 264 -12.16 -3.64 1.11
CA TRP A 264 -13.36 -3.59 1.96
C TRP A 264 -14.64 -3.97 1.21
N LEU A 265 -14.69 -3.75 -0.11
CA LEU A 265 -15.81 -4.20 -0.96
C LEU A 265 -16.05 -5.71 -0.95
N PHE A 266 -15.03 -6.51 -0.60
CA PHE A 266 -15.15 -7.96 -0.60
C PHE A 266 -15.03 -8.48 0.83
N SER A 267 -16.16 -8.92 1.37
CA SER A 267 -16.25 -9.52 2.69
C SER A 267 -17.36 -10.57 2.69
N SER A 268 -17.06 -11.76 3.21
CA SER A 268 -18.08 -12.76 3.51
C SER A 268 -18.81 -12.46 4.82
N ASP A 269 -18.17 -11.70 5.72
CA ASP A 269 -18.72 -11.32 7.03
C ASP A 269 -19.31 -9.90 6.98
N ILE A 270 -20.63 -9.81 7.09
CA ILE A 270 -21.39 -8.55 7.08
C ILE A 270 -21.23 -7.79 8.41
N GLN A 271 -21.14 -8.51 9.54
CA GLN A 271 -21.00 -7.88 10.86
C GLN A 271 -19.65 -7.18 10.96
N GLN A 272 -18.58 -7.86 10.55
CA GLN A 272 -17.25 -7.28 10.48
C GLN A 272 -17.19 -6.09 9.49
N ALA A 273 -17.85 -6.20 8.34
CA ALA A 273 -17.91 -5.09 7.38
C ALA A 273 -18.64 -3.87 7.95
N THR A 274 -19.76 -4.08 8.63
CA THR A 274 -20.53 -3.00 9.28
C THR A 274 -19.72 -2.33 10.39
N HIS A 275 -19.02 -3.12 11.22
CA HIS A 275 -18.15 -2.60 12.26
C HIS A 275 -17.02 -1.71 11.68
N ARG A 276 -16.38 -2.16 10.59
CA ARG A 276 -15.35 -1.36 9.88
C ARG A 276 -15.90 -0.02 9.39
N LEU A 277 -17.11 0.01 8.85
CA LEU A 277 -17.75 1.26 8.40
C LEU A 277 -18.02 2.21 9.57
N ILE A 278 -18.43 1.71 10.73
CA ILE A 278 -18.64 2.52 11.93
C ILE A 278 -17.31 3.16 12.38
N GLN A 279 -16.23 2.37 12.39
CA GLN A 279 -14.90 2.82 12.81
C GLN A 279 -14.17 3.66 11.76
N ARG A 280 -14.66 3.72 10.52
CA ARG A 280 -14.00 4.41 9.41
C ARG A 280 -13.66 5.87 9.73
N LYS A 281 -14.51 6.56 10.51
CA LYS A 281 -14.27 7.95 10.92
C LYS A 281 -13.01 8.10 11.78
N GLU A 282 -12.67 7.08 12.58
CA GLU A 282 -11.49 7.07 13.45
C GLU A 282 -10.20 7.00 12.63
N LEU A 283 -10.24 6.49 11.40
CA LEU A 283 -9.08 6.38 10.52
C LEU A 283 -8.50 7.75 10.18
N SER A 284 -9.33 8.74 9.83
CA SER A 284 -8.88 10.11 9.55
C SER A 284 -8.13 10.74 10.73
N CYS A 285 -8.63 10.51 11.95
CA CYS A 285 -7.97 10.98 13.18
C CYS A 285 -6.63 10.28 13.41
N LEU A 286 -6.57 8.96 13.21
CA LEU A 286 -5.33 8.19 13.29
C LEU A 286 -4.30 8.65 12.24
N GLN A 287 -4.73 8.83 11.00
CA GLN A 287 -3.92 9.31 9.88
C GLN A 287 -3.31 10.68 10.17
N PHE A 288 -4.11 11.60 10.71
CA PHE A 288 -3.64 12.90 11.19
C PHE A 288 -2.56 12.77 12.28
N GLN A 289 -2.79 11.92 13.29
CA GLN A 289 -1.82 11.69 14.37
C GLN A 289 -0.50 11.09 13.84
N LEU A 290 -0.59 10.13 12.91
CA LEU A 290 0.57 9.53 12.25
C LEU A 290 1.36 10.58 11.46
N LEU A 291 0.69 11.44 10.71
CA LEU A 291 1.35 12.53 9.97
C LEU A 291 2.04 13.54 10.88
N ARG A 292 1.43 13.92 12.01
CA ARG A 292 2.10 14.81 12.98
C ARG A 292 3.37 14.19 13.54
N SER A 293 3.33 12.90 13.88
CA SER A 293 4.50 12.15 14.32
C SER A 293 5.57 12.10 13.23
N ALA A 294 5.18 11.81 11.99
CA ALA A 294 6.07 11.78 10.83
C ALA A 294 6.77 13.12 10.58
N ILE A 295 6.04 14.23 10.66
CA ILE A 295 6.59 15.59 10.51
C ILE A 295 7.60 15.90 11.63
N LYS A 296 7.34 15.45 12.86
CA LYS A 296 8.28 15.61 13.98
C LYS A 296 9.55 14.76 13.77
N ALA A 297 9.42 13.56 13.22
CA ALA A 297 10.54 12.68 12.91
C ALA A 297 11.41 13.21 11.75
N LEU A 298 10.84 14.01 10.86
CA LEU A 298 11.51 14.56 9.68
C LEU A 298 12.47 15.70 10.05
N ARG A 299 13.66 15.72 9.44
CA ARG A 299 14.63 16.83 9.54
C ARG A 299 14.10 18.09 8.85
N PRO A 300 14.48 19.30 9.31
CA PRO A 300 14.28 20.52 8.52
C PRO A 300 14.84 20.36 7.10
N GLY A 301 14.10 20.80 6.09
CA GLY A 301 14.41 20.57 4.68
C GLY A 301 14.07 19.18 4.13
N GLY A 302 13.74 18.21 4.99
CA GLY A 302 13.34 16.86 4.61
C GLY A 302 11.99 16.80 3.89
N SER A 303 11.72 15.70 3.20
CA SER A 303 10.45 15.48 2.46
C SER A 303 9.62 14.35 3.06
N LEU A 304 8.31 14.51 3.02
CA LEU A 304 7.34 13.50 3.42
C LEU A 304 6.37 13.21 2.28
N VAL A 305 6.03 11.95 2.08
CA VAL A 305 4.91 11.54 1.24
C VAL A 305 3.88 10.82 2.09
N TYR A 306 2.65 11.30 1.98
CA TYR A 306 1.46 10.65 2.52
C TYR A 306 0.75 9.89 1.40
N SER A 307 0.30 8.67 1.67
CA SER A 307 -0.54 7.92 0.75
C SER A 307 -1.61 7.10 1.44
N THR A 308 -2.69 6.85 0.70
CA THR A 308 -3.75 5.90 1.08
C THR A 308 -4.22 5.14 -0.18
N CYS A 309 -4.91 4.02 0.02
CA CYS A 309 -5.59 3.29 -1.06
C CYS A 309 -7.13 3.43 -0.98
N THR A 310 -7.62 4.60 -0.59
CA THR A 310 -9.05 4.96 -0.54
C THR A 310 -9.35 6.17 -1.41
N LEU A 311 -10.60 6.27 -1.88
CA LEU A 311 -11.15 7.43 -2.58
C LEU A 311 -11.65 8.52 -1.61
N SER A 312 -11.79 8.21 -0.33
CA SER A 312 -12.40 9.08 0.69
C SER A 312 -11.66 10.39 0.88
N LYS A 313 -12.33 11.50 0.56
CA LYS A 313 -11.81 12.84 0.84
C LYS A 313 -11.46 13.04 2.32
N ALA A 314 -12.28 12.48 3.21
CA ALA A 314 -12.09 12.54 4.66
C ALA A 314 -10.79 11.86 5.15
N GLU A 315 -10.29 10.88 4.40
CA GLU A 315 -9.03 10.18 4.67
C GLU A 315 -7.87 10.74 3.81
N ASN A 316 -8.15 11.67 2.89
CA ASN A 316 -7.18 12.17 1.91
C ASN A 316 -6.97 13.68 2.09
N SER A 317 -7.52 14.50 1.20
CA SER A 317 -7.32 15.95 1.19
C SER A 317 -7.74 16.61 2.50
N ASP A 318 -8.76 16.12 3.21
CA ASP A 318 -9.16 16.71 4.49
C ASP A 318 -8.10 16.53 5.58
N VAL A 319 -7.39 15.39 5.58
CA VAL A 319 -6.27 15.13 6.49
C VAL A 319 -5.08 16.04 6.16
N ILE A 320 -4.74 16.19 4.87
CA ILE A 320 -3.66 17.07 4.42
C ILE A 320 -3.98 18.53 4.74
N ASN A 321 -5.19 18.99 4.45
CA ASN A 321 -5.64 20.32 4.81
C ASN A 321 -5.52 20.54 6.33
N LEU A 322 -5.97 19.60 7.15
CA LEU A 322 -5.85 19.73 8.60
C LEU A 322 -4.38 19.85 9.06
N ILE A 323 -3.45 19.10 8.44
CA ILE A 323 -2.02 19.23 8.70
C ILE A 323 -1.50 20.62 8.31
N LEU A 324 -1.79 21.09 7.09
CA LEU A 324 -1.33 22.39 6.61
C LEU A 324 -1.87 23.56 7.45
N HIS A 325 -3.08 23.44 8.01
CA HIS A 325 -3.64 24.45 8.92
C HIS A 325 -3.06 24.38 10.33
N SER A 326 -2.61 23.21 10.79
CA SER A 326 -2.18 23.00 12.19
C SER A 326 -0.66 22.98 12.38
N CYS A 327 0.11 22.79 11.32
CA CYS A 327 1.57 22.72 11.35
C CYS A 327 2.16 23.82 10.44
N SER A 328 2.72 24.87 11.05
CA SER A 328 3.29 26.02 10.31
C SER A 328 4.67 25.75 9.69
N ASN A 329 5.32 24.65 10.06
CA ASN A 329 6.67 24.28 9.61
C ASN A 329 6.67 23.26 8.46
N VAL A 330 5.55 23.10 7.76
CA VAL A 330 5.45 22.26 6.57
C VAL A 330 4.81 23.02 5.43
N MET A 331 5.23 22.69 4.22
CA MET A 331 4.66 23.27 3.00
C MET A 331 4.34 22.17 1.98
N PRO A 332 3.27 22.36 1.18
CA PRO A 332 2.96 21.46 0.08
C PRO A 332 4.03 21.54 -1.01
N VAL A 333 4.30 20.41 -1.68
CA VAL A 333 5.20 20.32 -2.83
C VAL A 333 4.40 19.90 -4.05
N ASP A 334 4.52 20.66 -5.13
CA ASP A 334 3.87 20.36 -6.41
C ASP A 334 4.35 19.01 -6.95
N ILE A 335 3.39 18.15 -7.30
CA ILE A 335 3.59 16.85 -7.94
C ILE A 335 2.70 16.68 -9.18
N SER A 336 2.13 17.77 -9.71
CA SER A 336 1.27 17.77 -10.89
C SER A 336 2.00 17.31 -12.16
N GLU A 337 3.28 17.66 -12.31
CA GLU A 337 4.14 17.18 -13.41
C GLU A 337 4.21 15.64 -13.48
N MET A 338 4.14 14.97 -12.33
CA MET A 338 4.10 13.50 -12.28
C MET A 338 2.80 12.95 -12.88
N ALA A 339 1.66 13.58 -12.61
CA ALA A 339 0.39 13.17 -13.20
C ALA A 339 0.35 13.40 -14.70
N GLU A 340 0.89 14.52 -15.18
CA GLU A 340 1.01 14.80 -16.62
C GLU A 340 1.86 13.75 -17.32
N ALA A 341 3.04 13.46 -16.78
CA ALA A 341 3.97 12.47 -17.33
C ALA A 341 3.40 11.04 -17.33
N LEU A 342 2.50 10.72 -16.40
CA LEU A 342 1.96 9.37 -16.20
C LEU A 342 0.51 9.20 -16.66
N SER A 343 -0.09 10.24 -17.24
CA SER A 343 -1.47 10.26 -17.73
C SER A 343 -1.81 9.21 -18.79
N GLN A 344 -0.80 8.64 -19.46
CA GLN A 344 -0.98 7.56 -20.42
C GLN A 344 -1.33 6.23 -19.73
N GLU A 345 -0.69 5.92 -18.60
CA GLU A 345 -0.85 4.63 -17.90
C GLU A 345 -1.77 4.71 -16.69
N PHE A 346 -1.99 5.91 -16.14
CA PHE A 346 -2.82 6.14 -14.95
C PHE A 346 -3.91 7.15 -15.24
N THR A 347 -5.08 6.93 -14.65
CA THR A 347 -6.20 7.88 -14.68
C THR A 347 -6.21 8.64 -13.36
N PHE A 348 -6.11 9.96 -13.41
CA PHE A 348 -6.11 10.82 -12.23
C PHE A 348 -7.43 11.58 -12.11
N LEU A 349 -7.89 11.80 -10.87
CA LEU A 349 -8.97 12.75 -10.61
C LEU A 349 -8.52 14.16 -11.02
N THR A 350 -9.37 14.89 -11.74
CA THR A 350 -9.10 16.27 -12.15
C THR A 350 -9.52 17.26 -11.06
N GLY A 351 -8.92 18.46 -11.08
CA GLY A 351 -9.27 19.52 -10.12
C GLY A 351 -8.76 19.29 -8.70
N THR A 352 -7.80 18.38 -8.50
CA THR A 352 -7.07 18.25 -7.23
C THR A 352 -6.09 19.40 -7.04
N GLN A 353 -5.64 19.61 -5.80
CA GLN A 353 -4.57 20.55 -5.52
C GLN A 353 -3.26 20.08 -6.18
N GLN A 354 -2.37 21.00 -6.55
CA GLN A 354 -1.10 20.67 -7.24
C GLN A 354 -0.19 19.70 -6.46
N HIS A 355 -0.31 19.68 -5.14
CA HIS A 355 0.45 18.80 -4.25
C HIS A 355 -0.24 17.45 -3.97
N GLU A 356 -1.38 17.18 -4.61
CA GLU A 356 -2.23 16.01 -4.39
C GLU A 356 -2.55 15.30 -5.71
N LEU A 357 -2.37 13.98 -5.71
CA LEU A 357 -2.78 13.09 -6.80
C LEU A 357 -3.78 12.06 -6.26
N LEU A 358 -4.85 11.79 -7.01
CA LEU A 358 -5.72 10.65 -6.76
C LEU A 358 -5.85 9.80 -8.02
N VAL A 359 -5.27 8.62 -8.00
CA VAL A 359 -5.42 7.62 -9.07
C VAL A 359 -6.79 6.96 -8.94
N LEU A 360 -7.57 7.03 -10.01
CA LEU A 360 -8.87 6.39 -10.15
C LEU A 360 -8.73 5.11 -10.99
N PRO A 361 -9.28 3.97 -10.52
CA PRO A 361 -9.30 2.77 -11.34
C PRO A 361 -10.28 2.94 -12.50
N GLU A 362 -9.77 2.81 -13.73
CA GLU A 362 -10.55 2.96 -14.96
C GLU A 362 -10.47 1.67 -15.81
N LYS A 363 -11.48 1.44 -16.66
CA LYS A 363 -11.49 0.31 -17.58
C LYS A 363 -10.24 0.34 -18.48
N GLY A 364 -9.45 -0.73 -18.44
CA GLY A 364 -8.16 -0.84 -19.17
C GLY A 364 -6.95 -0.29 -18.40
N ARG A 365 -7.17 0.56 -17.39
CA ARG A 365 -6.16 1.12 -16.47
C ARG A 365 -6.66 0.99 -15.03
N THR A 366 -6.75 -0.25 -14.57
CA THR A 366 -7.42 -0.63 -13.30
C THR A 366 -6.54 -0.44 -12.06
N TRP A 367 -5.64 0.54 -12.12
CA TRP A 367 -4.71 0.89 -11.04
C TRP A 367 -5.40 1.71 -9.96
N GLY A 368 -4.84 1.69 -8.76
CA GLY A 368 -5.44 2.35 -7.60
C GLY A 368 -6.69 1.62 -7.05
N PRO A 369 -7.52 2.31 -6.25
CA PRO A 369 -7.36 3.71 -5.83
C PRO A 369 -6.02 3.97 -5.14
N MET A 370 -5.42 5.14 -5.38
CA MET A 370 -4.19 5.56 -4.70
C MET A 370 -4.16 7.07 -4.58
N TYR A 371 -4.20 7.57 -3.35
CA TYR A 371 -3.96 8.97 -3.05
C TYR A 371 -2.49 9.19 -2.73
N VAL A 372 -1.92 10.31 -3.18
CA VAL A 372 -0.55 10.73 -2.91
C VAL A 372 -0.53 12.22 -2.61
N ALA A 373 0.10 12.62 -1.52
CA ALA A 373 0.41 14.01 -1.24
C ALA A 373 1.87 14.17 -0.78
N LYS A 374 2.55 15.20 -1.28
CA LYS A 374 3.96 15.48 -0.93
C LYS A 374 4.07 16.77 -0.14
N LEU A 375 4.76 16.69 1.00
CA LEU A 375 5.04 17.80 1.89
C LEU A 375 6.55 17.94 2.10
N LYS A 376 7.01 19.15 2.42
CA LYS A 376 8.38 19.43 2.83
C LYS A 376 8.38 20.15 4.16
N LYS A 377 9.27 19.75 5.08
CA LYS A 377 9.48 20.47 6.34
C LYS A 377 10.40 21.66 6.09
N ILE A 378 10.01 22.83 6.60
CA ILE A 378 10.76 24.08 6.45
C ILE A 378 11.92 24.11 7.44
#